data_AF-A0A8V0Y2V1-F1
#
_entry.id   AF-A0A8V0Y2V1-F1
#
_cell.length_a   1.000
_cell.length_b   1.000
_cell.length_c   1.000
_cell.angle_alpha   90.00
_cell.angle_beta   90.00
_cell.angle_gamma   90.00
#
_symmetry.space_group_name_H-M   'P 1'
#
loop_
_entity.id
_entity.type
_entity.pdbx_description
1 polymer ?
#
loop_
_entity_poly.entity_id
_entity_poly.type
_entity_poly.pdbx_seq_one_letter_code
_entity_poly.pdbx_strand_id
1 'polypeptide(L)'
;MDKHKVFQKELGKRAGCMKMLKRSVRELTRSSSSSSSSSGGGCSGGCGSGVDAQRLQLQMEELSARWEAVCGMSVCKQGRLEAAMRQAEEFHALVHSFLGRLSEAEKTLKYGLGPPEERSAQQCQLQLQELLQSLQCQQLELECITSLGEEILAVCHPDSVVTIRSWLTVAKSRFQELCPPSRLCPPSLLCPPSRFCPHPGCAP
;
A
#
# COMPACT_ATOMS: atom_id res chain seq x y z
N MET A 1 6.00 7.84 -11.20
CA MET A 1 6.45 6.52 -11.70
C MET A 1 7.31 6.65 -12.97
N ASP A 2 7.04 7.61 -13.84
CA ASP A 2 7.73 7.80 -15.13
C ASP A 2 9.24 8.05 -15.03
N LYS A 3 9.66 8.89 -14.06
CA LYS A 3 11.09 9.12 -13.79
C LYS A 3 11.84 7.80 -13.51
N HIS A 4 11.20 6.84 -12.85
CA HIS A 4 11.82 5.55 -12.56
C HIS A 4 11.88 4.64 -13.80
N LYS A 5 10.85 4.65 -14.66
CA LYS A 5 10.88 3.99 -15.97
C LYS A 5 12.02 4.50 -16.85
N VAL A 6 12.25 5.82 -16.87
CA VAL A 6 13.39 6.41 -17.59
C VAL A 6 14.72 5.90 -17.05
N PHE A 7 14.87 5.84 -15.73
CA PHE A 7 16.07 5.29 -15.08
C PHE A 7 16.31 3.81 -15.45
N GLN A 8 15.27 2.98 -15.45
CA GLN A 8 15.40 1.57 -15.86
C GLN A 8 15.83 1.42 -17.33
N LYS A 9 15.30 2.26 -18.23
CA LYS A 9 15.75 2.28 -19.63
C LYS A 9 17.24 2.60 -19.73
N GLU A 10 17.73 3.53 -18.92
CA GLU A 10 19.14 3.89 -18.88
C GLU A 10 20.02 2.76 -18.33
N LEU A 11 19.56 2.03 -17.30
CA LEU A 11 20.22 0.80 -16.84
C LEU A 11 20.28 -0.26 -17.96
N GLY A 12 19.19 -0.45 -18.69
CA GLY A 12 19.15 -1.38 -19.83
C GLY A 12 20.20 -1.05 -20.90
N LYS A 13 20.36 0.24 -21.24
CA LYS A 13 21.39 0.68 -22.19
C LYS A 13 22.81 0.40 -21.70
N ARG A 14 23.09 0.64 -20.41
CA ARG A 14 24.43 0.46 -19.81
C ARG A 14 24.80 -0.99 -19.55
N ALA A 15 23.81 -1.90 -19.49
CA ALA A 15 24.05 -3.33 -19.27
C ALA A 15 24.98 -3.95 -20.33
N GLY A 16 24.86 -3.52 -21.59
CA GLY A 16 25.75 -3.94 -22.68
C GLY A 16 27.20 -3.52 -22.44
N CYS A 17 27.42 -2.25 -22.08
CA CYS A 17 28.74 -1.72 -21.77
C CYS A 17 29.40 -2.46 -20.59
N MET A 18 28.64 -2.74 -19.53
CA MET A 18 29.14 -3.51 -18.37
C MET A 18 29.60 -4.92 -18.78
N LYS A 19 28.82 -5.62 -19.62
CA LYS A 19 29.18 -6.95 -20.14
C LYS A 19 30.45 -6.91 -20.99
N MET A 20 30.57 -5.91 -21.87
CA MET A 20 31.75 -5.72 -22.72
C MET A 20 32.99 -5.42 -21.89
N LEU A 21 32.87 -4.51 -20.91
CA LEU A 21 33.97 -4.16 -20.01
C LEU A 21 34.45 -5.38 -19.21
N LYS A 22 33.52 -6.16 -18.65
CA LYS A 22 33.82 -7.39 -17.92
C LYS A 22 34.54 -8.42 -18.80
N ARG A 23 34.19 -8.52 -20.08
CA ARG A 23 34.86 -9.40 -21.04
C ARG A 23 36.28 -8.92 -21.35
N SER A 24 36.42 -7.62 -21.66
CA SER A 24 37.71 -6.99 -21.96
C SER A 24 38.71 -7.13 -20.82
N VAL A 25 38.30 -6.88 -19.57
CA VAL A 25 39.17 -7.07 -18.40
C VAL A 25 39.63 -8.53 -18.26
N ARG A 26 38.75 -9.52 -18.47
CA ARG A 26 39.14 -10.94 -18.42
C ARG A 26 40.14 -11.31 -19.51
N GLU A 27 39.96 -10.79 -20.73
CA GLU A 27 40.87 -11.04 -21.84
C GLU A 27 42.25 -10.42 -21.57
N LEU A 28 42.32 -9.17 -21.10
CA LEU A 28 43.57 -8.50 -20.74
C LEU A 28 44.32 -9.23 -19.62
N THR A 29 43.65 -9.59 -18.53
CA THR A 29 44.29 -10.32 -17.41
C THR A 29 44.79 -11.70 -17.86
N ARG A 30 44.05 -12.41 -18.72
CA ARG A 30 44.48 -13.71 -19.26
C ARG A 30 45.71 -13.59 -20.16
N SER A 31 45.76 -12.58 -21.03
CA SER A 31 46.91 -12.30 -21.89
C SER A 31 48.17 -12.04 -21.09
N SER A 32 48.08 -11.23 -20.02
CA SER A 32 49.21 -10.93 -19.12
C SER A 32 49.77 -12.16 -18.41
N SER A 33 48.91 -13.13 -18.06
CA SER A 33 49.32 -14.40 -17.44
C SER A 33 49.93 -15.41 -18.44
N SER A 34 49.51 -15.39 -19.71
CA SER A 34 50.05 -16.28 -20.75
C SER A 34 51.42 -15.88 -21.25
N SER A 35 51.76 -14.59 -21.24
CA SER A 35 53.10 -14.10 -21.59
C SER A 35 54.19 -14.53 -20.61
N SER A 36 53.84 -14.87 -19.36
CA SER A 36 54.78 -15.33 -18.33
C SER A 36 55.09 -16.83 -18.35
N SER A 37 54.36 -17.66 -19.11
CA SER A 37 54.51 -19.13 -19.09
C SER A 37 55.22 -19.73 -20.32
N SER A 38 55.66 -18.90 -21.29
CA SER A 38 56.37 -19.37 -22.51
C SER A 38 57.84 -18.97 -22.60
N SER A 39 58.44 -18.33 -21.58
CA SER A 39 59.88 -18.07 -21.53
C SER A 39 60.50 -18.70 -20.29
N GLY A 40 61.08 -19.88 -20.45
CA GLY A 40 62.10 -20.38 -19.52
C GLY A 40 63.37 -19.56 -19.69
N GLY A 41 63.55 -18.52 -18.89
CA GLY A 41 64.74 -17.66 -18.93
C GLY A 41 64.54 -16.42 -18.08
N GLY A 42 65.43 -16.21 -17.11
CA GLY A 42 65.23 -15.31 -15.98
C GLY A 42 65.01 -13.84 -16.35
N CYS A 43 64.08 -13.21 -15.63
CA CYS A 43 63.95 -11.77 -15.58
C CYS A 43 63.56 -11.34 -14.16
N SER A 44 64.56 -10.92 -13.36
CA SER A 44 64.40 -10.35 -12.00
C SER A 44 63.82 -8.93 -12.00
N GLY A 45 62.95 -8.56 -12.95
CA GLY A 45 62.45 -7.18 -13.09
C GLY A 45 60.98 -7.01 -13.44
N GLY A 46 60.20 -8.10 -13.55
CA GLY A 46 58.85 -8.08 -14.15
C GLY A 46 57.66 -8.26 -13.22
N CYS A 47 57.79 -8.06 -11.89
CA CYS A 47 56.70 -8.38 -10.96
C CYS A 47 55.50 -7.40 -10.97
N GLY A 48 55.61 -6.24 -11.63
CA GLY A 48 54.54 -5.23 -11.69
C GLY A 48 53.31 -5.66 -12.49
N SER A 49 53.50 -6.39 -13.60
CA SER A 49 52.40 -6.74 -14.52
C SER A 49 51.35 -7.68 -13.92
N GLY A 50 51.74 -8.55 -12.97
CA GLY A 50 50.82 -9.45 -12.28
C GLY A 50 49.99 -8.73 -11.21
N VAL A 51 50.60 -7.76 -10.52
CA VAL A 51 49.93 -6.92 -9.51
C VAL A 51 48.90 -6.01 -10.17
N ASP A 52 49.22 -5.44 -11.33
CA ASP A 52 48.28 -4.60 -12.11
C ASP A 52 47.09 -5.40 -12.65
N ALA A 53 47.32 -6.64 -13.12
CA ALA A 53 46.25 -7.53 -13.58
C ALA A 53 45.31 -7.93 -12.43
N GLN A 54 45.87 -8.23 -11.24
CA GLN A 54 45.09 -8.51 -10.04
C GLN A 54 44.28 -7.29 -9.58
N ARG A 55 44.90 -6.11 -9.56
CA ARG A 55 44.22 -4.85 -9.22
C ARG A 55 43.07 -4.55 -10.16
N LEU A 56 43.27 -4.69 -11.48
CA LEU A 56 42.23 -4.46 -12.48
C LEU A 56 41.05 -5.43 -12.30
N GLN A 57 41.33 -6.69 -11.96
CA GLN A 57 40.31 -7.69 -11.69
C GLN A 57 39.47 -7.34 -10.45
N LEU A 58 40.12 -6.92 -9.36
CA LEU A 58 39.41 -6.45 -8.16
C LEU A 58 38.52 -5.24 -8.45
N GLN A 59 39.00 -4.27 -9.24
CA GLN A 59 38.19 -3.11 -9.64
C GLN A 59 36.97 -3.51 -10.50
N MET A 60 37.14 -4.49 -11.39
CA MET A 60 36.05 -5.02 -12.20
C MET A 60 35.03 -5.79 -11.36
N GLU A 61 35.48 -6.55 -10.36
CA GLU A 61 34.61 -7.24 -9.40
C GLU A 61 33.80 -6.25 -8.56
N GLU A 62 34.43 -5.21 -8.01
CA GLU A 62 33.75 -4.15 -7.26
C GLU A 62 32.74 -3.41 -8.14
N LEU A 63 33.13 -3.04 -9.36
CA LEU A 63 32.22 -2.38 -10.31
C LEU A 63 31.02 -3.28 -10.65
N SER A 64 31.26 -4.58 -10.87
CA SER A 64 30.19 -5.56 -11.10
C SER A 64 29.27 -5.67 -9.89
N ALA A 65 29.80 -5.70 -8.67
CA ALA A 65 29.00 -5.77 -7.45
C ALA A 65 28.13 -4.52 -7.27
N ARG A 66 28.70 -3.32 -7.47
CA ARG A 66 27.95 -2.06 -7.43
C ARG A 66 26.87 -1.98 -8.51
N TRP A 67 27.16 -2.48 -9.71
CA TRP A 67 26.19 -2.57 -10.80
C TRP A 67 25.00 -3.46 -10.44
N GLU A 68 25.25 -4.66 -9.94
CA GLU A 68 24.19 -5.57 -9.49
C GLU A 68 23.39 -4.97 -8.33
N ALA A 69 24.04 -4.29 -7.39
CA ALA A 69 23.36 -3.60 -6.29
C ALA A 69 22.41 -2.51 -6.80
N VAL A 70 22.85 -1.66 -7.75
CA VAL A 70 22.00 -0.63 -8.36
C VAL A 70 20.82 -1.25 -9.11
N CYS A 71 21.05 -2.35 -9.85
CA CYS A 71 19.98 -3.09 -10.52
C CYS A 71 18.97 -3.65 -9.51
N GLY A 72 19.44 -4.29 -8.43
CA GLY A 72 18.60 -4.83 -7.36
C GLY A 72 17.78 -3.73 -6.67
N MET A 73 18.41 -2.60 -6.31
CA MET A 73 17.71 -1.44 -5.75
C MET A 73 16.64 -0.89 -6.70
N SER A 74 16.91 -0.90 -8.01
CA SER A 74 15.94 -0.48 -9.02
C SER A 74 14.73 -1.40 -9.06
N VAL A 75 14.94 -2.72 -9.02
CA VAL A 75 13.84 -3.71 -8.99
C VAL A 75 13.02 -3.57 -7.71
N CYS A 76 13.67 -3.47 -6.55
CA CYS A 76 12.97 -3.26 -5.27
C CYS A 76 12.16 -1.96 -5.29
N LYS A 77 12.69 -0.88 -5.88
CA LYS A 77 11.98 0.39 -6.03
C LYS A 77 10.76 0.27 -6.94
N GLN A 78 10.86 -0.50 -8.03
CA GLN A 78 9.72 -0.77 -8.91
C GLN A 78 8.58 -1.45 -8.15
N GLY A 79 8.88 -2.55 -7.45
CA GLY A 79 7.87 -3.27 -6.67
C GLY A 79 7.21 -2.41 -5.61
N ARG A 80 7.98 -1.55 -4.92
CA ARG A 80 7.41 -0.58 -3.96
C ARG A 80 6.47 0.43 -4.61
N LEU A 81 6.82 0.94 -5.80
CA LEU A 81 5.98 1.90 -6.52
C LEU A 81 4.67 1.26 -7.02
N GLU A 82 4.74 0.02 -7.51
CA GLU A 82 3.58 -0.75 -7.95
C GLU A 82 2.65 -1.08 -6.78
N ALA A 83 3.21 -1.55 -5.66
CA ALA A 83 2.42 -1.82 -4.46
C ALA A 83 1.72 -0.56 -3.94
N ALA A 84 2.43 0.57 -3.86
CA ALA A 84 1.86 1.83 -3.43
C ALA A 84 0.76 2.34 -4.38
N MET A 85 0.94 2.16 -5.69
CA MET A 85 -0.07 2.51 -6.69
C MET A 85 -1.33 1.67 -6.52
N ARG A 86 -1.18 0.35 -6.40
CA ARG A 86 -2.29 -0.58 -6.17
C ARG A 86 -3.06 -0.25 -4.89
N GLN A 87 -2.35 0.02 -3.79
CA GLN A 87 -2.99 0.44 -2.52
C GLN A 87 -3.76 1.75 -2.67
N ALA A 88 -3.21 2.74 -3.38
CA ALA A 88 -3.90 4.01 -3.61
C ALA A 88 -5.17 3.84 -4.44
N GLU A 89 -5.12 3.01 -5.48
CA GLU A 89 -6.30 2.67 -6.31
C GLU A 89 -7.37 1.94 -5.50
N GLU A 90 -6.97 0.96 -4.69
CA GLU A 90 -7.87 0.22 -3.80
C GLU A 90 -8.53 1.15 -2.77
N PHE A 91 -7.75 2.00 -2.11
CA PHE A 91 -8.27 2.99 -1.16
C PHE A 91 -9.27 3.93 -1.82
N HIS A 92 -8.94 4.46 -3.00
CA HIS A 92 -9.84 5.33 -3.75
C HIS A 92 -11.15 4.62 -4.11
N ALA A 93 -11.08 3.38 -4.61
CA ALA A 93 -12.26 2.60 -4.96
C ALA A 93 -13.15 2.32 -3.74
N LEU A 94 -12.56 1.93 -2.61
CA LEU A 94 -13.28 1.68 -1.36
C LEU A 94 -13.99 2.96 -0.86
N VAL A 95 -13.27 4.09 -0.81
CA VAL A 95 -13.85 5.37 -0.36
C VAL A 95 -15.00 5.80 -1.27
N HIS A 96 -14.84 5.73 -2.60
CA HIS A 96 -15.90 6.12 -3.52
C HIS A 96 -17.11 5.19 -3.46
N SER A 97 -16.89 3.88 -3.38
CA SER A 97 -17.96 2.89 -3.21
C SER A 97 -18.73 3.14 -1.92
N PHE A 98 -18.02 3.43 -0.83
CA PHE A 98 -18.59 3.72 0.48
C PHE A 98 -19.44 4.98 0.46
N LEU A 99 -18.92 6.10 -0.05
CA LEU A 99 -19.69 7.34 -0.18
C LEU A 99 -20.92 7.17 -1.07
N GLY A 100 -20.84 6.33 -2.10
CA GLY A 100 -21.97 5.93 -2.94
C GLY A 100 -23.05 5.19 -2.15
N ARG A 101 -22.68 4.18 -1.37
CA ARG A 101 -23.61 3.44 -0.50
C ARG A 101 -24.23 4.30 0.58
N LEU A 102 -23.46 5.18 1.22
CA LEU A 102 -23.99 6.15 2.18
C LEU A 102 -25.04 7.06 1.55
N SER A 103 -24.77 7.56 0.34
CA SER A 103 -25.72 8.41 -0.40
C SER A 103 -27.01 7.66 -0.76
N GLU A 104 -26.91 6.37 -1.08
CA GLU A 104 -28.08 5.55 -1.36
C GLU A 104 -28.89 5.25 -0.09
N ALA A 105 -28.23 4.91 1.01
CA ALA A 105 -28.89 4.73 2.31
C ALA A 105 -29.63 6.01 2.76
N GLU A 106 -29.04 7.18 2.54
CA GLU A 106 -29.66 8.48 2.82
C GLU A 106 -30.95 8.70 2.02
N LYS A 107 -30.96 8.35 0.72
CA LYS A 107 -32.15 8.46 -0.12
C LYS A 107 -33.24 7.49 0.32
N THR A 108 -32.88 6.23 0.60
CA THR A 108 -33.82 5.22 1.09
C THR A 108 -34.48 5.66 2.39
N LEU A 109 -33.72 6.25 3.31
CA LEU A 109 -34.26 6.81 4.56
C LEU A 109 -35.18 8.02 4.33
N LYS A 110 -34.86 8.89 3.37
CA LYS A 110 -35.65 10.11 3.09
C LYS A 110 -36.93 9.84 2.29
N TYR A 111 -36.89 8.90 1.34
CA TYR A 111 -37.91 8.75 0.31
C TYR A 111 -38.48 7.33 0.19
N GLY A 112 -37.75 6.29 0.62
CA GLY A 112 -38.17 4.90 0.50
C GLY A 112 -39.16 4.44 1.58
N LEU A 113 -39.36 5.27 2.60
CA LEU A 113 -40.21 5.00 3.74
C LEU A 113 -41.56 5.70 3.52
N GLY A 114 -42.50 5.07 2.79
CA GLY A 114 -43.88 5.59 2.57
C GLY A 114 -44.60 5.97 3.87
N PRO A 115 -45.71 6.74 3.87
CA PRO A 115 -46.26 7.36 5.10
C PRO A 115 -46.42 6.36 6.27
N PRO A 116 -46.03 6.76 7.50
CA PRO A 116 -46.06 5.86 8.67
C PRO A 116 -47.47 5.36 9.04
N GLU A 117 -48.51 6.06 8.59
CA GLU A 117 -49.93 5.69 8.77
C GLU A 117 -50.33 4.41 8.03
N GLU A 118 -49.58 3.99 7.01
CA GLU A 118 -49.87 2.83 6.16
C GLU A 118 -49.09 1.56 6.54
N ARG A 119 -48.10 1.66 7.44
CA ARG A 119 -47.19 0.54 7.74
C ARG A 119 -47.65 -0.27 8.95
N SER A 120 -47.67 -1.59 8.80
CA SER A 120 -47.91 -2.49 9.94
C SER A 120 -46.71 -2.48 10.89
N ALA A 121 -46.93 -2.77 12.17
CA ALA A 121 -45.86 -2.85 13.17
C ALA A 121 -44.77 -3.87 12.79
N GLN A 122 -45.16 -4.99 12.15
CA GLN A 122 -44.22 -6.00 11.64
C GLN A 122 -43.34 -5.44 10.52
N GLN A 123 -43.91 -4.63 9.62
CA GLN A 123 -43.17 -4.02 8.51
C GLN A 123 -42.17 -2.97 9.01
N CYS A 124 -42.55 -2.17 10.00
CA CYS A 124 -41.62 -1.26 10.68
C CYS A 124 -40.48 -1.99 11.39
N GLN A 125 -40.74 -3.15 12.00
CA GLN A 125 -39.72 -3.94 12.68
C GLN A 125 -38.69 -4.53 11.71
N LEU A 126 -39.14 -5.07 10.57
CA LEU A 126 -38.25 -5.57 9.51
C LEU A 126 -37.39 -4.45 8.93
N GLN A 127 -37.98 -3.29 8.64
CA GLN A 127 -37.26 -2.11 8.12
C GLN A 127 -36.18 -1.63 9.10
N LEU A 128 -36.48 -1.60 10.39
CA LEU A 128 -35.48 -1.24 11.41
C LEU A 128 -34.34 -2.26 11.46
N GLN A 129 -34.63 -3.55 11.34
CA GLN A 129 -33.61 -4.60 11.32
C GLN A 129 -32.69 -4.48 10.09
N GLU A 130 -33.25 -4.29 8.90
CA GLU A 130 -32.48 -4.08 7.67
C GLU A 130 -31.61 -2.82 7.74
N LEU A 131 -32.13 -1.73 8.30
CA LEU A 131 -31.37 -0.50 8.51
C LEU A 131 -30.19 -0.73 9.46
N LEU A 132 -30.41 -1.39 10.60
CA LEU A 132 -29.35 -1.68 11.56
C LEU A 132 -28.26 -2.58 10.95
N GLN A 133 -28.65 -3.59 10.19
CA GLN A 133 -27.71 -4.46 9.48
C GLN A 133 -26.90 -3.68 8.44
N SER A 134 -27.56 -2.82 7.65
CA SER A 134 -26.90 -1.95 6.68
C SER A 134 -25.88 -1.02 7.34
N LEU A 135 -26.27 -0.37 8.45
CA LEU A 135 -25.37 0.50 9.23
C LEU A 135 -24.15 -0.27 9.77
N GLN A 136 -24.34 -1.50 10.25
CA GLN A 136 -23.25 -2.35 10.70
C GLN A 136 -22.28 -2.68 9.56
N CYS A 137 -22.79 -3.02 8.37
CA CYS A 137 -21.95 -3.25 7.20
C CYS A 137 -21.17 -1.99 6.80
N GLN A 138 -21.79 -0.81 6.85
CA GLN A 138 -21.12 0.46 6.57
C GLN A 138 -20.05 0.80 7.62
N GLN A 139 -20.27 0.47 8.89
CA GLN A 139 -19.28 0.64 9.96
C GLN A 139 -18.02 -0.20 9.70
N LEU A 140 -18.18 -1.49 9.38
CA LEU A 140 -17.06 -2.38 9.07
C LEU A 140 -16.25 -1.88 7.86
N GLU A 141 -16.95 -1.35 6.86
CA GLU A 141 -16.28 -0.80 5.69
C GLU A 141 -15.49 0.48 5.99
N LEU A 142 -16.00 1.35 6.86
CA LEU A 142 -15.27 2.52 7.33
C LEU A 142 -14.00 2.13 8.09
N GLU A 143 -14.04 1.02 8.85
CA GLU A 143 -12.88 0.45 9.52
C GLU A 143 -11.85 -0.06 8.51
N CYS A 144 -12.27 -0.78 7.47
CA CYS A 144 -11.38 -1.20 6.37
C CYS A 144 -10.73 -0.01 5.66
N ILE A 145 -11.51 1.02 5.31
CA ILE A 145 -11.01 2.26 4.71
C ILE A 145 -10.00 2.94 5.63
N THR A 146 -10.29 3.00 6.92
CA THR A 146 -9.40 3.62 7.91
C THR A 146 -8.10 2.83 8.02
N SER A 147 -8.15 1.49 8.15
CA SER A 147 -6.96 0.64 8.21
C SER A 147 -6.07 0.81 6.99
N LEU A 148 -6.63 0.70 5.79
CA LEU A 148 -5.87 0.87 4.55
C LEU A 148 -5.30 2.30 4.41
N GLY A 149 -6.05 3.31 4.84
CA GLY A 149 -5.58 4.69 4.86
C GLY A 149 -4.36 4.87 5.76
N GLU A 150 -4.35 4.28 6.96
CA GLU A 150 -3.20 4.32 7.86
C GLU A 150 -1.98 3.55 7.30
N GLU A 151 -2.21 2.39 6.66
CA GLU A 151 -1.15 1.65 5.96
C GLU A 151 -0.50 2.48 4.85
N ILE A 152 -1.31 3.19 4.05
CA ILE A 152 -0.80 4.09 3.01
C ILE A 152 -0.02 5.25 3.64
N LEU A 153 -0.56 5.86 4.71
CA LEU A 153 0.09 6.97 5.41
C LEU A 153 1.46 6.60 5.98
N ALA A 154 1.67 5.35 6.36
CA ALA A 154 2.95 4.87 6.88
C ALA A 154 4.09 4.90 5.83
N VAL A 155 3.77 4.83 4.52
CA VAL A 155 4.78 4.68 3.45
C VAL A 155 4.66 5.67 2.30
N CYS A 156 3.60 6.47 2.25
CA CYS A 156 3.35 7.40 1.16
C CYS A 156 4.32 8.61 1.14
N HIS A 157 4.34 9.32 0.01
CA HIS A 157 5.11 10.55 -0.14
C HIS A 157 4.47 11.69 0.69
N PRO A 158 5.26 12.63 1.28
CA PRO A 158 4.72 13.75 2.05
C PRO A 158 3.61 14.54 1.33
N ASP A 159 3.75 14.75 0.02
CA ASP A 159 2.73 15.45 -0.79
C ASP A 159 1.36 14.74 -0.81
N SER A 160 1.32 13.43 -0.58
CA SER A 160 0.08 12.65 -0.58
C SER A 160 -0.61 12.62 0.79
N VAL A 161 0.12 12.89 1.87
CA VAL A 161 -0.37 12.76 3.26
C VAL A 161 -1.64 13.57 3.50
N VAL A 162 -1.66 14.83 3.07
CA VAL A 162 -2.81 15.72 3.26
C VAL A 162 -4.04 15.17 2.53
N THR A 163 -3.86 14.67 1.31
CA THR A 163 -4.94 14.11 0.50
C THR A 163 -5.55 12.87 1.15
N ILE A 164 -4.73 11.91 1.58
CA ILE A 164 -5.23 10.68 2.22
C ILE A 164 -5.98 11.00 3.53
N ARG A 165 -5.42 11.88 4.37
CA ARG A 165 -6.11 12.34 5.59
C ARG A 165 -7.43 13.01 5.30
N SER A 166 -7.50 13.87 4.28
CA SER A 166 -8.73 14.54 3.89
C SER A 166 -9.82 13.54 3.50
N TRP A 167 -9.51 12.50 2.71
CA TRP A 167 -10.47 11.45 2.37
C TRP A 167 -10.92 10.65 3.58
N LEU A 168 -10.03 10.32 4.51
CA LEU A 168 -10.38 9.67 5.77
C LEU A 168 -11.33 10.55 6.60
N THR A 169 -11.07 11.84 6.70
CA THR A 169 -11.96 12.79 7.38
C THR A 169 -13.33 12.82 6.71
N VAL A 170 -13.40 12.95 5.39
CA VAL A 170 -14.67 12.97 4.63
C VAL A 170 -15.47 11.69 4.86
N ALA A 171 -14.84 10.52 4.73
CA ALA A 171 -15.50 9.23 4.95
C ALA A 171 -16.07 9.13 6.38
N LYS A 172 -15.28 9.48 7.39
CA LYS A 172 -15.72 9.47 8.80
C LYS A 172 -16.86 10.44 9.06
N SER A 173 -16.73 11.69 8.59
CA SER A 173 -17.76 12.72 8.79
C SER A 173 -19.07 12.35 8.11
N ARG A 174 -19.04 11.89 6.86
CA ARG A 174 -20.26 11.49 6.14
C ARG A 174 -20.97 10.31 6.80
N PHE A 175 -20.23 9.36 7.35
CA PHE A 175 -20.82 8.27 8.12
C PHE A 175 -21.48 8.76 9.41
N GLN A 176 -20.81 9.64 10.15
CA GLN A 176 -21.33 10.22 11.40
C GLN A 176 -22.56 11.11 11.18
N GLU A 177 -22.69 11.77 10.03
CA GLU A 177 -23.89 12.54 9.67
C GLU A 177 -25.12 11.64 9.52
N LEU A 178 -24.95 10.44 8.95
CA LEU A 178 -26.04 9.46 8.80
C LEU A 178 -26.31 8.70 10.11
N CYS A 179 -25.26 8.45 10.90
CA CYS A 179 -25.32 7.75 12.17
C CYS A 179 -24.78 8.65 13.31
N PRO A 180 -25.50 9.74 13.66
CA PRO A 180 -25.07 10.56 14.78
C PRO A 180 -25.14 9.72 16.07
N PRO A 181 -24.24 9.97 17.04
CA PRO A 181 -24.20 9.22 18.30
C PRO A 181 -25.55 9.22 19.06
N SER A 182 -26.42 10.19 18.79
CA SER A 182 -27.78 10.24 19.33
C SER A 182 -28.77 9.21 18.75
N ARG A 183 -28.53 8.67 17.54
CA ARG A 183 -29.40 7.66 16.88
C ARG A 183 -28.99 6.21 17.16
N LEU A 184 -27.82 5.98 17.75
CA LEU A 184 -27.34 4.66 18.18
C LEU A 184 -28.02 4.15 19.46
N CYS A 185 -28.90 4.94 20.07
CA CYS A 185 -29.77 4.50 21.15
C CYS A 185 -31.16 4.11 20.63
N PRO A 186 -31.51 2.82 20.71
CA PRO A 186 -32.84 2.47 21.16
C PRO A 186 -32.77 1.52 22.37
N PRO A 187 -32.57 2.01 23.60
CA PRO A 187 -32.86 1.20 24.79
C PRO A 187 -34.36 1.16 25.12
N SER A 188 -35.23 1.92 24.45
CA SER A 188 -36.64 2.04 24.83
C SER A 188 -37.66 1.23 24.02
N LEU A 189 -37.26 0.57 22.92
CA LEU A 189 -38.17 -0.26 22.10
C LEU A 189 -37.94 -1.77 22.21
N LEU A 190 -36.99 -2.20 23.06
CA LEU A 190 -36.66 -3.62 23.30
C LEU A 190 -36.86 -4.05 24.77
N CYS A 191 -37.41 -3.21 25.64
CA CYS A 191 -37.85 -3.67 26.97
C CYS A 191 -39.14 -4.50 26.84
N PRO A 192 -39.12 -5.82 27.12
CA PRO A 192 -40.35 -6.55 27.36
C PRO A 192 -41.06 -5.96 28.60
N PRO A 193 -42.40 -6.12 28.74
CA PRO A 193 -43.13 -5.60 29.88
C PRO A 193 -42.60 -6.26 31.16
N SER A 194 -41.95 -5.44 31.97
CA SER A 194 -41.86 -5.48 33.43
C SER A 194 -42.31 -6.79 34.07
N ARG A 195 -41.34 -7.57 34.55
CA ARG A 195 -41.47 -8.40 35.75
C ARG A 195 -40.08 -8.71 36.31
N PHE A 196 -39.84 -8.15 37.51
CA PHE A 196 -38.73 -8.43 38.44
C PHE A 196 -37.34 -7.85 38.12
N CYS A 197 -37.12 -6.58 38.52
CA CYS A 197 -35.82 -6.16 39.04
C CYS A 197 -35.86 -6.26 40.58
N PRO A 198 -35.07 -7.13 41.23
CA PRO A 198 -34.96 -7.16 42.67
C PRO A 198 -33.81 -6.21 43.07
N HIS A 199 -34.07 -4.90 43.13
CA HIS A 199 -33.17 -4.00 43.83
C HIS A 199 -33.95 -2.89 44.55
N PRO A 200 -33.70 -2.68 45.85
CA PRO A 200 -34.37 -1.65 46.63
C PRO A 200 -33.74 -0.29 46.33
N GLY A 201 -34.50 0.67 45.83
CA GLY A 201 -33.95 2.02 45.64
C GLY A 201 -34.77 3.08 44.93
N CYS A 202 -35.86 2.73 44.24
CA CYS A 202 -36.71 3.75 43.61
C CYS A 202 -38.12 3.72 44.18
N ALA A 203 -38.55 4.83 44.77
CA ALA A 203 -39.91 5.14 45.14
C ALA A 203 -40.13 6.66 45.02
N PRO A 204 -41.39 7.10 44.94
CA PRO A 204 -42.46 6.65 44.04
C PRO A 204 -42.50 7.45 42.73
#